data_AF-A0A3D6APG4-F1
#
_entry.id   AF-A0A3D6APG4-F1
#
_cell.length_a   1.000
_cell.length_b   1.000
_cell.length_c   1.000
_cell.angle_alpha   90.00
_cell.angle_beta   90.00
_cell.angle_gamma   90.00
#
_symmetry.space_group_name_H-M   'P 1'
#
loop_
_entity.id
_entity.type
_entity.pdbx_description
1 polymer ?
#
loop_
_entity_poly.entity_id
_entity_poly.type
_entity_poly.pdbx_seq_one_letter_code
_entity_poly.pdbx_strand_id
1 'polypeptide(L)'
;MNSIESTTGSGAAAATSNLQPTAGDNAIYIATYRTLKWDGEMSAYSVDVSTGAISTSATWQAASKLAEKIGTAGNSDTRTIYTTNGTTRIEFKKADSGGLTDTQLAYFDNTKLSQYDAGWGANATAETLVNYLRGQDRLENQDRPGDYGTYHRFYRDREKVLGDIIHAQPVYVKAPPHAFADEGYLAFKTAQAARAGTVYAASNDGMLHAFDAVTGAERWAYIPPMLLPELWRLADEDYGSNHRFYLDGPLAMSDAYIGDAWKTVLIGAMGKGGRGYYALDVTDPTSPQPLWHYTADDNPKVGYSFGTPYITKLADGTWVAVLTSGYNNIPEGDKYATADGKGYVFVLNLETGAVERTITTNVGTSDAPSGLARLNVQVSNFDVDNTAQAAYGGDLLGNMWRFNLNDGTVAKVVALGADKPIMVAPEIASIEDKKVILFGTGRYLGVDDLDDERVQTIYAVKDDGATLVNDPATQLVQKTVSTSGSTRTITSSTVNWASKFGWFMDLADTGERVSSDLQLYFGTLVVATTVPTATECQPGGYSWLYQLDYMTGGMVAGATFGAQKYTSPIVGLTVAKLTTGTPVIYPITADGKKPDPTTLRIAAGGGAGNAKRILWRELND
;
A
#
# COMPACT_ATOMS: atom_id res chain seq x y z
N MET A 1 29.45 25.07 8.71
CA MET A 1 28.05 24.82 8.33
C MET A 1 27.93 23.33 8.17
N ASN A 2 27.35 22.65 9.17
CA ASN A 2 27.09 21.21 9.08
C ASN A 2 26.01 21.02 8.02
N SER A 3 26.39 20.56 6.84
CA SER A 3 25.44 20.09 5.84
C SER A 3 24.69 18.91 6.45
N ILE A 4 23.42 19.09 6.77
CA ILE A 4 22.54 17.95 7.03
C ILE A 4 22.37 17.27 5.67
N GLU A 5 23.09 16.16 5.45
CA GLU A 5 23.04 15.42 4.20
C GLU A 5 21.67 14.77 4.03
N SER A 6 21.01 15.00 2.89
CA SER A 6 19.78 14.27 2.50
C SER A 6 20.09 12.78 2.35
N THR A 7 19.24 11.91 2.89
CA THR A 7 19.43 10.45 2.82
C THR A 7 18.34 9.80 1.97
N THR A 8 18.72 8.80 1.16
CA THR A 8 17.76 8.00 0.38
C THR A 8 17.18 6.89 1.25
N GLY A 9 15.86 6.68 1.14
CA GLY A 9 15.15 5.59 1.83
C GLY A 9 14.09 4.93 0.96
N SER A 10 13.50 3.87 1.52
CA SER A 10 12.32 3.18 0.97
C SER A 10 11.30 2.95 2.09
N GLY A 11 10.01 3.00 1.79
CA GLY A 11 8.94 2.77 2.77
C GLY A 11 7.88 1.75 2.31
N ALA A 12 8.07 1.13 1.15
CA ALA A 12 7.10 0.22 0.54
C ALA A 12 7.78 -1.00 -0.09
N ALA A 13 7.00 -2.06 -0.30
CA ALA A 13 7.43 -3.22 -1.08
C ALA A 13 7.63 -2.89 -2.56
N ALA A 14 8.48 -3.69 -3.23
CA ALA A 14 8.67 -3.59 -4.68
C ALA A 14 7.51 -4.26 -5.44
N ALA A 15 7.28 -3.82 -6.68
CA ALA A 15 6.41 -4.54 -7.62
C ALA A 15 7.26 -5.39 -8.58
N THR A 16 6.71 -6.50 -9.08
CA THR A 16 7.36 -7.31 -10.12
C THR A 16 6.48 -7.38 -11.36
N SER A 17 7.10 -7.48 -12.54
CA SER A 17 6.36 -7.66 -13.79
C SER A 17 5.76 -9.07 -13.92
N ASN A 18 6.44 -10.04 -13.32
CA ASN A 18 5.99 -11.42 -13.23
C ASN A 18 6.39 -11.99 -11.86
N LEU A 19 5.45 -12.71 -11.25
CA LEU A 19 5.72 -13.45 -10.01
C LEU A 19 6.65 -14.64 -10.28
N GLN A 20 6.70 -15.15 -11.51
CA GLN A 20 7.71 -16.08 -11.99
C GLN A 20 8.56 -15.44 -13.09
N PRO A 21 9.65 -14.71 -12.76
CA PRO A 21 10.45 -13.98 -13.73
C PRO A 21 10.94 -14.87 -14.88
N THR A 22 10.63 -14.49 -16.11
CA THR A 22 11.12 -15.15 -17.33
C THR A 22 11.90 -14.16 -18.18
N ALA A 23 12.75 -14.67 -19.10
CA ALA A 23 13.53 -13.77 -19.95
C ALA A 23 12.60 -12.87 -20.79
N GLY A 24 12.72 -11.54 -20.62
CA GLY A 24 11.86 -10.55 -21.26
C GLY A 24 10.65 -10.13 -20.42
N ASP A 25 10.38 -10.79 -19.29
CA ASP A 25 9.35 -10.44 -18.30
C ASP A 25 9.87 -10.71 -16.88
N ASN A 26 10.95 -10.01 -16.54
CA ASN A 26 11.74 -10.18 -15.32
C ASN A 26 12.07 -8.84 -14.65
N ALA A 27 11.18 -7.86 -14.73
CA ALA A 27 11.42 -6.56 -14.11
C ALA A 27 10.98 -6.53 -12.64
N ILE A 28 11.75 -5.80 -11.82
CA ILE A 28 11.37 -5.38 -10.48
C ILE A 28 11.38 -3.85 -10.41
N TYR A 29 10.31 -3.28 -9.87
CA TYR A 29 10.07 -1.85 -9.77
C TYR A 29 10.21 -1.41 -8.31
N ILE A 30 11.16 -0.52 -8.05
CA ILE A 30 11.51 -0.06 -6.70
C ILE A 30 11.25 1.44 -6.59
N ALA A 31 10.48 1.81 -5.57
CA ALA A 31 10.26 3.19 -5.15
C ALA A 31 11.28 3.61 -4.09
N THR A 32 11.83 4.82 -4.22
CA THR A 32 12.66 5.45 -3.19
C THR A 32 12.29 6.91 -3.00
N TYR A 33 12.70 7.49 -1.88
CA TYR A 33 12.57 8.90 -1.56
C TYR A 33 13.86 9.46 -0.96
N ARG A 34 14.02 10.79 -0.97
CA ARG A 34 15.09 11.48 -0.24
C ARG A 34 14.54 12.39 0.85
N THR A 35 15.02 12.21 2.08
CA THR A 35 14.67 13.09 3.21
C THR A 35 15.16 14.52 2.96
N LEU A 36 14.46 15.50 3.55
CA LEU A 36 14.70 16.96 3.42
C LEU A 36 14.40 17.55 2.04
N LYS A 37 14.65 16.78 0.96
CA LYS A 37 14.33 17.16 -0.42
C LYS A 37 12.90 16.79 -0.80
N TRP A 38 12.41 15.66 -0.25
CA TRP A 38 11.08 15.12 -0.49
C TRP A 38 10.77 14.95 -1.96
N ASP A 39 11.76 14.41 -2.67
CA ASP A 39 11.61 13.92 -4.03
C ASP A 39 11.75 12.40 -4.09
N GLY A 40 11.17 11.83 -5.14
CA GLY A 40 11.06 10.39 -5.32
C GLY A 40 11.87 9.85 -6.48
N GLU A 41 11.89 8.54 -6.56
CA GLU A 41 12.31 7.80 -7.75
C GLU A 41 11.44 6.55 -7.93
N MET A 42 11.14 6.25 -9.19
CA MET A 42 10.63 4.95 -9.58
C MET A 42 11.63 4.35 -10.56
N SER A 43 12.27 3.24 -10.19
CA SER A 43 13.29 2.59 -11.01
C SER A 43 12.90 1.17 -11.35
N ALA A 44 13.07 0.78 -12.62
CA ALA A 44 13.00 -0.61 -13.04
C ALA A 44 14.39 -1.23 -13.09
N TYR A 45 14.50 -2.45 -12.60
CA TYR A 45 15.70 -3.28 -12.70
C TYR A 45 15.33 -4.63 -13.30
N SER A 46 16.29 -5.29 -13.94
CA SER A 46 16.12 -6.68 -14.37
C SER A 46 16.52 -7.64 -13.25
N VAL A 47 15.75 -8.71 -13.09
CA VAL A 47 16.04 -9.83 -12.20
C VAL A 47 16.68 -10.95 -13.01
N ASP A 48 17.84 -11.44 -12.58
CA ASP A 48 18.42 -12.66 -13.13
C ASP A 48 17.50 -13.85 -12.81
N VAL A 49 16.96 -14.50 -13.84
CA VAL A 49 15.92 -15.53 -13.70
C VAL A 49 16.40 -16.84 -13.08
N SER A 50 17.72 -17.02 -12.95
CA SER A 50 18.34 -18.23 -12.41
C SER A 50 18.77 -18.07 -10.95
N THR A 51 19.24 -16.88 -10.58
CA THR A 51 19.77 -16.57 -9.25
C THR A 51 18.85 -15.67 -8.42
N GLY A 52 17.93 -14.95 -9.08
CA GLY A 52 17.13 -13.90 -8.47
C GLY A 52 17.87 -12.58 -8.24
N ALA A 53 19.15 -12.48 -8.61
CA ALA A 53 19.93 -11.27 -8.38
C ALA A 53 19.39 -10.07 -9.18
N ILE A 54 19.34 -8.89 -8.57
CA ILE A 54 18.88 -7.65 -9.22
C ILE A 54 20.05 -6.98 -9.92
N SER A 55 19.84 -6.45 -11.13
CA SER A 55 20.87 -5.72 -11.87
C SER A 55 21.43 -4.52 -11.10
N THR A 56 22.70 -4.23 -11.31
CA THR A 56 23.37 -3.08 -10.67
C THR A 56 22.81 -1.76 -11.17
N SER A 57 22.59 -1.65 -12.48
CA SER A 57 22.00 -0.50 -13.17
C SER A 57 20.50 -0.67 -13.38
N ALA A 58 19.76 0.43 -13.29
CA ALA A 58 18.36 0.49 -13.66
C ALA A 58 18.20 0.42 -15.19
N THR A 59 17.15 -0.25 -15.65
CA THR A 59 16.73 -0.24 -17.06
C THR A 59 16.14 1.11 -17.44
N TRP A 60 15.41 1.73 -16.52
CA TRP A 60 14.93 3.10 -16.62
C TRP A 60 14.69 3.69 -15.22
N GLN A 61 14.65 5.02 -15.17
CA GLN A 61 14.34 5.81 -13.97
C GLN A 61 13.29 6.86 -14.36
N ALA A 62 12.20 6.95 -13.61
CA ALA A 62 11.07 7.79 -13.96
C ALA A 62 11.39 9.29 -13.84
N ALA A 63 12.19 9.69 -12.85
CA ALA A 63 12.45 11.12 -12.62
C ALA A 63 13.13 11.80 -13.82
N SER A 64 14.09 11.13 -14.46
CA SER A 64 14.76 11.65 -15.66
C SER A 64 13.81 11.69 -16.87
N LYS A 65 12.96 10.66 -17.02
CA LYS A 65 11.91 10.62 -18.05
C LYS A 65 10.83 11.68 -17.87
N LEU A 66 10.55 12.06 -16.62
CA LEU A 66 9.64 13.15 -16.32
C LEU A 66 10.25 14.50 -16.65
N ALA A 67 11.54 14.69 -16.39
CA ALA A 67 12.27 15.90 -16.76
C ALA A 67 12.31 16.11 -18.29
N GLU A 68 12.40 15.04 -19.08
CA GLU A 68 12.30 15.09 -20.55
C GLU A 68 10.96 15.68 -21.05
N LYS A 69 9.91 15.70 -20.21
CA LYS A 69 8.61 16.31 -20.56
C LYS A 69 8.54 17.81 -20.29
N ILE A 70 9.51 18.38 -19.57
CA ILE A 70 9.57 19.82 -19.30
C ILE A 70 10.37 20.48 -20.43
N GLY A 71 9.81 21.54 -21.00
CA GLY A 71 10.46 22.27 -22.09
C GLY A 71 11.78 22.87 -21.63
N THR A 72 12.76 23.00 -22.52
CA THR A 72 14.12 23.46 -22.19
C THR A 72 14.17 24.82 -21.49
N ALA A 73 13.21 25.72 -21.77
CA ALA A 73 13.11 27.04 -21.11
C ALA A 73 12.29 27.01 -19.80
N GLY A 74 11.81 25.85 -19.38
CA GLY A 74 11.13 25.63 -18.10
C GLY A 74 9.71 26.20 -17.99
N ASN A 75 9.13 26.70 -19.08
CA ASN A 75 7.85 27.42 -19.12
C ASN A 75 6.75 26.70 -19.92
N SER A 76 6.96 25.42 -20.20
CA SER A 76 6.02 24.56 -20.89
C SER A 76 6.29 23.12 -20.48
N ASP A 77 5.27 22.27 -20.61
CA ASP A 77 5.40 20.84 -20.39
C ASP A 77 4.53 20.07 -21.39
N THR A 78 4.81 18.78 -21.56
CA THR A 78 4.03 17.84 -22.38
C THR A 78 3.29 16.81 -21.52
N ARG A 79 3.12 17.08 -20.21
CA ARG A 79 2.48 16.14 -19.30
C ARG A 79 0.98 16.11 -19.50
N THR A 80 0.41 14.92 -19.38
CA THR A 80 -1.03 14.74 -19.33
C THR A 80 -1.39 14.42 -17.88
N ILE A 81 -2.08 15.36 -17.22
CA ILE A 81 -2.44 15.23 -15.81
C ILE A 81 -3.95 15.41 -15.73
N TYR A 82 -4.64 14.40 -15.23
CA TYR A 82 -6.09 14.36 -15.12
C TYR A 82 -6.55 14.65 -13.70
N THR A 83 -7.75 15.18 -13.57
CA THR A 83 -8.54 15.22 -12.35
C THR A 83 -10.02 15.13 -12.73
N THR A 84 -10.94 15.43 -11.81
CA THR A 84 -12.37 15.50 -12.09
C THR A 84 -12.97 16.80 -11.59
N ASN A 85 -14.02 17.28 -12.26
CA ASN A 85 -14.85 18.40 -11.80
C ASN A 85 -16.11 17.91 -11.03
N GLY A 86 -16.06 16.70 -10.49
CA GLY A 86 -17.15 16.02 -9.82
C GLY A 86 -17.65 14.82 -10.63
N THR A 87 -18.10 15.06 -11.87
CA THR A 87 -18.70 14.02 -12.73
C THR A 87 -17.94 13.74 -14.01
N THR A 88 -16.96 14.56 -14.38
CA THR A 88 -16.27 14.46 -15.67
C THR A 88 -14.77 14.60 -15.50
N ARG A 89 -14.03 13.73 -16.21
CA ARG A 89 -12.57 13.82 -16.32
C ARG A 89 -12.18 15.12 -17.04
N ILE A 90 -11.31 15.88 -16.41
CA ILE A 90 -10.71 17.12 -16.94
C ILE A 90 -9.19 17.07 -16.82
N GLU A 91 -8.49 17.98 -17.48
CA GLU A 91 -7.06 18.15 -17.33
C GLU A 91 -6.72 19.15 -16.22
N PHE A 92 -5.67 18.85 -15.46
CA PHE A 92 -5.10 19.73 -14.45
C PHE A 92 -4.26 20.83 -15.14
N LYS A 93 -4.95 21.82 -15.69
CA LYS A 93 -4.38 23.00 -16.36
C LYS A 93 -5.25 24.22 -16.09
N LYS A 94 -4.83 25.37 -16.62
CA LYS A 94 -5.59 26.64 -16.53
C LYS A 94 -7.07 26.48 -16.90
N ALA A 95 -7.91 27.40 -16.45
CA ALA A 95 -9.34 27.42 -16.74
C ALA A 95 -9.61 27.75 -18.22
N ASP A 96 -9.57 26.73 -19.07
CA ASP A 96 -10.01 26.76 -20.47
C ASP A 96 -10.85 25.50 -20.78
N SER A 97 -11.19 25.28 -22.05
CA SER A 97 -12.00 24.12 -22.46
C SER A 97 -11.31 22.80 -22.06
N GLY A 98 -11.88 22.11 -21.07
CA GLY A 98 -11.37 20.84 -20.54
C GLY A 98 -10.30 20.99 -19.44
N GLY A 99 -10.05 22.21 -18.94
CA GLY A 99 -9.19 22.49 -17.80
C GLY A 99 -9.92 22.55 -16.45
N LEU A 100 -9.26 23.10 -15.44
CA LEU A 100 -9.84 23.32 -14.11
C LEU A 100 -11.01 24.32 -14.16
N THR A 101 -12.03 24.11 -13.33
CA THR A 101 -13.09 25.12 -13.13
C THR A 101 -12.54 26.34 -12.37
N ASP A 102 -13.20 27.49 -12.46
CA ASP A 102 -12.79 28.70 -11.72
C ASP A 102 -12.72 28.46 -10.21
N THR A 103 -13.66 27.68 -9.65
CA THR A 103 -13.66 27.28 -8.24
C THR A 103 -12.44 26.44 -7.88
N GLN A 104 -12.05 25.49 -8.74
CA GLN A 104 -10.86 24.69 -8.50
C GLN A 104 -9.57 25.50 -8.69
N LEU A 105 -9.55 26.40 -9.66
CA LEU A 105 -8.41 27.26 -9.92
C LEU A 105 -8.14 28.22 -8.73
N ALA A 106 -9.20 28.64 -8.03
CA ALA A 106 -9.10 29.48 -6.83
C ALA A 106 -8.39 28.80 -5.64
N TYR A 107 -8.19 27.47 -5.66
CA TYR A 107 -7.37 26.81 -4.63
C TYR A 107 -5.88 27.17 -4.74
N PHE A 108 -5.41 27.54 -5.94
CA PHE A 108 -4.02 27.86 -6.24
C PHE A 108 -3.72 29.34 -5.98
N ASP A 109 -3.89 29.73 -4.72
CA ASP A 109 -3.69 31.09 -4.24
C ASP A 109 -2.25 31.30 -3.75
N ASN A 110 -1.49 32.10 -4.50
CA ASN A 110 -0.09 32.42 -4.18
C ASN A 110 0.07 33.16 -2.86
N THR A 111 -0.96 33.87 -2.37
CA THR A 111 -0.87 34.64 -1.12
C THR A 111 -0.73 33.76 0.13
N LYS A 112 -0.92 32.44 -0.03
CA LYS A 112 -0.76 31.46 1.04
C LYS A 112 0.68 30.98 1.23
N LEU A 113 1.55 31.21 0.25
CA LEU A 113 2.95 30.79 0.30
C LEU A 113 3.72 31.62 1.33
N SER A 114 4.56 30.98 2.14
CA SER A 114 5.32 31.65 3.21
C SER A 114 6.26 32.73 2.68
N GLN A 115 6.78 32.51 1.47
CA GLN A 115 7.68 33.42 0.75
C GLN A 115 6.95 34.47 -0.12
N TYR A 116 5.61 34.52 -0.09
CA TYR A 116 4.85 35.48 -0.90
C TYR A 116 5.19 36.92 -0.55
N ASP A 117 5.48 37.73 -1.57
CA ASP A 117 5.70 39.17 -1.46
C ASP A 117 4.72 39.95 -2.33
N ALA A 118 4.18 41.06 -1.81
CA ALA A 118 3.22 41.89 -2.55
C ALA A 118 3.80 42.46 -3.86
N GLY A 119 5.12 42.57 -3.97
CA GLY A 119 5.86 42.96 -5.17
C GLY A 119 5.89 41.91 -6.28
N TRP A 120 5.45 40.66 -6.03
CA TRP A 120 5.26 39.66 -7.10
C TRP A 120 4.24 40.13 -8.15
N GLY A 121 3.29 40.98 -7.72
CA GLY A 121 2.36 41.69 -8.60
C GLY A 121 1.52 40.74 -9.47
N ALA A 122 1.20 41.18 -10.68
CA ALA A 122 0.33 40.45 -11.61
C ALA A 122 0.95 39.17 -12.21
N ASN A 123 2.22 38.88 -11.94
CA ASN A 123 2.92 37.72 -12.51
C ASN A 123 2.72 36.43 -11.69
N ALA A 124 2.39 36.54 -10.40
CA ALA A 124 2.07 35.38 -9.55
C ALA A 124 0.57 35.08 -9.60
N THR A 125 0.19 34.25 -10.57
CA THR A 125 -1.20 33.87 -10.83
C THR A 125 -1.48 32.43 -10.41
N ALA A 126 -2.76 32.06 -10.29
CA ALA A 126 -3.15 30.67 -10.07
C ALA A 126 -2.62 29.75 -11.20
N GLU A 127 -2.62 30.23 -12.45
CA GLU A 127 -2.07 29.49 -13.58
C GLU A 127 -0.57 29.22 -13.43
N THR A 128 0.22 30.21 -12.99
CA THR A 128 1.66 29.98 -12.77
C THR A 128 1.93 28.94 -11.68
N LEU A 129 1.10 28.88 -10.65
CA LEU A 129 1.23 27.90 -9.58
C LEU A 129 0.79 26.51 -10.05
N VAL A 130 -0.31 26.41 -10.82
CA VAL A 130 -0.70 25.16 -11.49
C VAL A 130 0.41 24.67 -12.41
N ASN A 131 1.02 25.53 -13.22
CA ASN A 131 2.12 25.19 -14.11
C ASN A 131 3.35 24.68 -13.34
N TYR A 132 3.67 25.29 -12.21
CA TYR A 132 4.71 24.78 -11.31
C TYR A 132 4.41 23.35 -10.83
N LEU A 133 3.18 23.09 -10.39
CA LEU A 133 2.73 21.76 -9.94
C LEU A 133 2.71 20.73 -11.07
N ARG A 134 2.49 21.16 -12.31
CA ARG A 134 2.69 20.31 -13.50
C ARG A 134 4.16 19.98 -13.73
N GLY A 135 5.10 20.69 -13.14
CA GLY A 135 6.54 20.43 -13.22
C GLY A 135 7.34 21.49 -13.97
N GLN A 136 6.70 22.57 -14.43
CA GLN A 136 7.43 23.70 -15.00
C GLN A 136 8.32 24.34 -13.91
N ASP A 137 9.57 24.61 -14.24
CA ASP A 137 10.63 24.98 -13.29
C ASP A 137 11.19 26.39 -13.52
N ARG A 138 10.64 27.15 -14.48
CA ARG A 138 11.08 28.53 -14.76
C ARG A 138 10.92 29.50 -13.59
N LEU A 139 9.97 29.25 -12.70
CA LEU A 139 9.60 30.17 -11.62
C LEU A 139 10.11 29.72 -10.23
N GLU A 140 11.03 28.78 -10.21
CA GLU A 140 11.67 28.29 -8.99
C GLU A 140 12.72 29.27 -8.46
N ASN A 141 12.97 29.21 -7.16
CA ASN A 141 14.03 29.97 -6.48
C ASN A 141 15.41 29.39 -6.79
N GLN A 142 15.82 29.45 -8.06
CA GLN A 142 17.09 28.95 -8.56
C GLN A 142 17.75 29.92 -9.53
N ASP A 143 19.08 29.91 -9.56
CA ASP A 143 19.85 30.63 -10.56
C ASP A 143 19.76 29.89 -11.91
N ARG A 144 19.38 30.60 -12.98
CA ARG A 144 19.31 30.07 -14.34
C ARG A 144 20.12 30.95 -15.31
N PRO A 145 20.73 30.37 -16.36
CA PRO A 145 21.34 31.13 -17.44
C PRO A 145 20.35 32.11 -18.09
N GLY A 146 20.85 33.23 -18.64
CA GLY A 146 20.02 34.27 -19.26
C GLY A 146 19.14 33.78 -20.42
N ASP A 147 19.50 32.65 -21.04
CA ASP A 147 18.77 32.02 -22.14
C ASP A 147 17.38 31.48 -21.73
N TYR A 148 17.08 31.41 -20.42
CA TYR A 148 15.76 31.04 -19.87
C TYR A 148 14.77 32.22 -19.82
N GLY A 149 15.22 33.42 -20.19
CA GLY A 149 14.42 34.65 -20.17
C GLY A 149 14.21 35.23 -18.76
N THR A 150 13.25 36.16 -18.63
CA THR A 150 12.88 36.72 -17.31
C THR A 150 12.33 35.61 -16.42
N TYR A 151 12.98 35.39 -15.28
CA TYR A 151 12.53 34.48 -14.24
C TYR A 151 12.02 35.27 -13.04
N HIS A 152 11.02 34.71 -12.36
CA HIS A 152 10.55 35.20 -11.08
C HIS A 152 10.69 34.06 -10.07
N ARG A 153 11.30 34.30 -8.91
CA ARG A 153 11.62 33.28 -7.89
C ARG A 153 10.43 33.10 -6.96
N PHE A 154 9.32 32.60 -7.50
CA PHE A 154 8.07 32.48 -6.74
C PHE A 154 7.98 31.18 -5.94
N TYR A 155 8.51 30.08 -6.46
CA TYR A 155 8.28 28.76 -5.89
C TYR A 155 9.57 28.14 -5.38
N ARG A 156 9.47 27.17 -4.46
CA ARG A 156 10.63 26.43 -3.96
C ARG A 156 11.40 25.76 -5.11
N ASP A 157 12.71 25.68 -4.93
CA ASP A 157 13.59 24.91 -5.80
C ASP A 157 13.33 23.39 -5.69
N ARG A 158 13.43 22.67 -6.81
CA ARG A 158 13.24 21.22 -6.89
C ARG A 158 14.36 20.57 -7.68
N GLU A 159 14.95 19.52 -7.10
CA GLU A 159 15.89 18.68 -7.84
C GLU A 159 15.19 17.68 -8.78
N LYS A 160 13.95 17.30 -8.45
CA LYS A 160 13.10 16.45 -9.29
C LYS A 160 11.65 16.91 -9.25
N VAL A 161 10.96 16.71 -10.37
CA VAL A 161 9.51 16.95 -10.48
C VAL A 161 8.70 15.87 -9.75
N LEU A 162 9.18 14.62 -9.79
CA LEU A 162 8.51 13.49 -9.14
C LEU A 162 8.61 13.60 -7.63
N GLY A 163 7.47 13.67 -6.95
CA GLY A 163 7.38 13.69 -5.50
C GLY A 163 7.84 12.38 -4.87
N ASP A 164 8.14 12.41 -3.57
CA ASP A 164 8.52 11.24 -2.81
C ASP A 164 7.44 10.13 -2.82
N ILE A 165 7.88 8.87 -2.97
CA ILE A 165 7.04 7.68 -2.86
C ILE A 165 7.49 6.93 -1.62
N ILE A 166 6.77 7.10 -0.51
CA ILE A 166 7.17 6.54 0.79
C ILE A 166 6.48 5.20 1.01
N HIS A 167 5.18 5.18 1.30
CA HIS A 167 4.47 3.95 1.70
C HIS A 167 3.63 3.31 0.57
N ALA A 168 3.40 4.04 -0.51
CA ALA A 168 2.61 3.55 -1.64
C ALA A 168 3.38 2.48 -2.43
N GLN A 169 3.00 1.22 -2.24
CA GLN A 169 3.50 0.12 -3.07
C GLN A 169 3.04 0.31 -4.52
N PRO A 170 3.95 0.25 -5.51
CA PRO A 170 3.58 0.30 -6.92
C PRO A 170 2.77 -0.92 -7.33
N VAL A 171 1.89 -0.75 -8.33
CA VAL A 171 1.11 -1.86 -8.92
C VAL A 171 1.42 -1.96 -10.41
N TYR A 172 1.85 -3.14 -10.83
CA TYR A 172 2.06 -3.45 -12.25
C TYR A 172 0.80 -4.07 -12.86
N VAL A 173 0.37 -3.56 -14.01
CA VAL A 173 -0.79 -4.04 -14.75
C VAL A 173 -0.42 -4.29 -16.22
N LYS A 174 -0.76 -5.48 -16.72
CA LYS A 174 -0.64 -5.88 -18.13
C LYS A 174 -1.88 -6.68 -18.54
N ALA A 175 -1.76 -7.66 -19.44
CA ALA A 175 -2.83 -8.62 -19.73
C ALA A 175 -3.48 -9.19 -18.44
N PRO A 176 -4.83 -9.34 -18.41
CA PRO A 176 -5.57 -9.96 -17.31
C PRO A 176 -4.96 -11.28 -16.84
N PRO A 177 -4.55 -11.41 -15.57
CA PRO A 177 -3.81 -12.59 -15.11
C PRO A 177 -4.74 -13.77 -14.79
N HIS A 178 -5.96 -13.53 -14.32
CA HIS A 178 -6.86 -14.57 -13.81
C HIS A 178 -7.64 -15.30 -14.92
N ALA A 179 -8.43 -16.31 -14.55
CA ALA A 179 -9.29 -17.10 -15.42
C ALA A 179 -10.72 -17.18 -14.84
N PHE A 180 -11.31 -16.02 -14.48
CA PHE A 180 -12.65 -15.98 -13.91
C PHE A 180 -13.66 -16.71 -14.80
N ALA A 181 -14.50 -17.53 -14.16
CA ALA A 181 -15.52 -18.33 -14.83
C ALA A 181 -16.77 -17.50 -15.21
N ASP A 182 -16.84 -16.26 -14.73
CA ASP A 182 -17.90 -15.31 -15.06
C ASP A 182 -18.05 -15.08 -16.58
N GLU A 183 -19.29 -14.86 -17.01
CA GLU A 183 -19.62 -14.70 -18.43
C GLU A 183 -18.84 -13.54 -19.08
N GLY A 184 -18.34 -13.76 -20.29
CA GLY A 184 -17.61 -12.76 -21.07
C GLY A 184 -16.15 -12.52 -20.65
N TYR A 185 -15.69 -13.02 -19.50
CA TYR A 185 -14.34 -12.74 -19.00
C TYR A 185 -13.25 -13.28 -19.92
N LEU A 186 -13.42 -14.49 -20.47
CA LEU A 186 -12.45 -15.06 -21.40
C LEU A 186 -12.29 -14.19 -22.66
N ALA A 187 -13.39 -13.64 -23.18
CA ALA A 187 -13.35 -12.74 -24.33
C ALA A 187 -12.63 -11.43 -23.98
N PHE A 188 -12.88 -10.87 -22.80
CA PHE A 188 -12.15 -9.70 -22.28
C PHE A 188 -10.65 -9.97 -22.14
N LYS A 189 -10.27 -11.10 -21.53
CA LYS A 189 -8.87 -11.51 -21.39
C LYS A 189 -8.18 -11.64 -22.75
N THR A 190 -8.84 -12.23 -23.73
CA THR A 190 -8.31 -12.30 -25.10
C THR A 190 -8.16 -10.91 -25.73
N ALA A 191 -9.14 -10.03 -25.55
CA ALA A 191 -9.09 -8.66 -26.07
C ALA A 191 -7.96 -7.82 -25.44
N GLN A 192 -7.66 -8.06 -24.16
CA GLN A 192 -6.61 -7.35 -23.41
C GLN A 192 -5.24 -8.05 -23.43
N ALA A 193 -5.06 -9.12 -24.20
CA ALA A 193 -3.82 -9.90 -24.21
C ALA A 193 -2.58 -9.08 -24.61
N ALA A 194 -2.77 -8.05 -25.45
CA ALA A 194 -1.72 -7.13 -25.89
C ALA A 194 -1.68 -5.80 -25.10
N ARG A 195 -2.38 -5.71 -23.97
CA ARG A 195 -2.38 -4.49 -23.15
C ARG A 195 -0.97 -4.13 -22.72
N ALA A 196 -0.56 -2.91 -23.07
CA ALA A 196 0.77 -2.41 -22.72
C ALA A 196 0.96 -2.36 -21.20
N GLY A 197 2.08 -2.91 -20.73
CA GLY A 197 2.43 -2.92 -19.32
C GLY A 197 2.52 -1.49 -18.75
N THR A 198 1.93 -1.29 -17.59
CA THR A 198 1.91 0.01 -16.90
C THR A 198 2.19 -0.19 -15.41
N VAL A 199 3.06 0.63 -14.86
CA VAL A 199 3.35 0.68 -13.42
C VAL A 199 2.65 1.90 -12.84
N TYR A 200 1.71 1.66 -11.93
CA TYR A 200 1.02 2.70 -11.18
C TYR A 200 1.73 2.96 -9.86
N ALA A 201 2.00 4.23 -9.56
CA ALA A 201 2.63 4.64 -8.30
C ALA A 201 2.00 5.94 -7.79
N ALA A 202 1.54 5.92 -6.54
CA ALA A 202 1.08 7.12 -5.85
C ALA A 202 2.27 7.84 -5.19
N SER A 203 2.31 9.17 -5.29
CA SER A 203 3.38 10.00 -4.76
C SER A 203 2.87 11.23 -4.00
N ASN A 204 3.74 11.76 -3.15
CA ASN A 204 3.47 12.92 -2.32
C ASN A 204 3.58 14.27 -3.07
N ASP A 205 3.70 14.28 -4.40
CA ASP A 205 3.30 15.43 -5.22
C ASP A 205 1.77 15.47 -5.47
N GLY A 206 1.03 14.53 -4.86
CA GLY A 206 -0.42 14.45 -4.89
C GLY A 206 -0.96 13.71 -6.10
N MET A 207 -0.11 12.99 -6.83
CA MET A 207 -0.46 12.35 -8.09
C MET A 207 -0.31 10.83 -8.04
N LEU A 208 -1.26 10.15 -8.68
CA LEU A 208 -1.08 8.77 -9.12
C LEU A 208 -0.46 8.82 -10.51
N HIS A 209 0.79 8.37 -10.64
CA HIS A 209 1.48 8.28 -11.92
C HIS A 209 1.26 6.93 -12.58
N ALA A 210 1.11 6.94 -13.91
CA ALA A 210 1.10 5.75 -14.75
C ALA A 210 2.35 5.75 -15.64
N PHE A 211 3.33 4.90 -15.35
CA PHE A 211 4.56 4.78 -16.13
C PHE A 211 4.45 3.62 -17.11
N ASP A 212 4.86 3.85 -18.36
CA ASP A 212 5.08 2.76 -19.31
C ASP A 212 6.16 1.81 -18.75
N ALA A 213 5.79 0.54 -18.59
CA ALA A 213 6.64 -0.43 -17.89
C ALA A 213 7.97 -0.75 -18.59
N VAL A 214 8.06 -0.48 -19.90
CA VAL A 214 9.24 -0.77 -20.73
C VAL A 214 10.18 0.43 -20.76
N THR A 215 9.64 1.64 -20.90
CA THR A 215 10.43 2.86 -21.13
C THR A 215 10.59 3.76 -19.91
N GLY A 216 9.74 3.60 -18.90
CA GLY A 216 9.65 4.50 -17.75
C GLY A 216 9.00 5.84 -18.06
N ALA A 217 8.57 6.08 -19.31
CA ALA A 217 7.89 7.31 -19.69
C ALA A 217 6.52 7.39 -19.00
N GLU A 218 6.23 8.52 -18.35
CA GLU A 218 4.90 8.76 -17.80
C GLU A 218 3.86 8.81 -18.94
N ARG A 219 2.82 7.99 -18.88
CA ARG A 219 1.67 8.06 -19.80
C ARG A 219 0.78 9.23 -19.40
N TRP A 220 0.39 9.26 -18.14
CA TRP A 220 -0.45 10.28 -17.53
C TRP A 220 -0.25 10.25 -16.01
N ALA A 221 -0.76 11.28 -15.34
CA ALA A 221 -0.93 11.32 -13.89
C ALA A 221 -2.38 11.66 -13.53
N TYR A 222 -2.86 11.28 -12.34
CA TYR A 222 -4.19 11.60 -11.85
C TYR A 222 -4.14 12.21 -10.45
N ILE A 223 -4.85 13.33 -10.26
CA ILE A 223 -5.01 14.02 -8.99
C ILE A 223 -6.44 13.79 -8.49
N PRO A 224 -6.64 13.06 -7.37
CA PRO A 224 -7.92 13.01 -6.70
C PRO A 224 -8.38 14.43 -6.30
N PRO A 225 -9.64 14.82 -6.60
CA PRO A 225 -10.09 16.21 -6.51
C PRO A 225 -10.01 16.77 -5.08
N MET A 226 -10.14 15.90 -4.07
CA MET A 226 -9.99 16.23 -2.65
C MET A 226 -8.61 16.79 -2.26
N LEU A 227 -7.57 16.55 -3.07
CA LEU A 227 -6.23 17.09 -2.81
C LEU A 227 -6.02 18.49 -3.38
N LEU A 228 -6.82 18.93 -4.35
CA LEU A 228 -6.64 20.24 -5.01
C LEU A 228 -6.50 21.41 -4.01
N PRO A 229 -7.27 21.48 -2.91
CA PRO A 229 -7.13 22.56 -1.92
C PRO A 229 -5.78 22.63 -1.19
N GLU A 230 -5.00 21.54 -1.21
CA GLU A 230 -3.76 21.42 -0.44
C GLU A 230 -2.49 21.48 -1.32
N LEU A 231 -2.59 21.27 -2.64
CA LEU A 231 -1.44 21.16 -3.53
C LEU A 231 -0.59 22.44 -3.63
N TRP A 232 -1.15 23.62 -3.33
CA TRP A 232 -0.38 24.88 -3.32
C TRP A 232 0.82 24.82 -2.38
N ARG A 233 0.74 24.04 -1.29
CA ARG A 233 1.82 23.89 -0.30
C ARG A 233 3.08 23.25 -0.90
N LEU A 234 2.96 22.50 -1.99
CA LEU A 234 4.10 21.91 -2.69
C LEU A 234 5.02 22.96 -3.32
N ALA A 235 4.59 24.20 -3.44
CA ALA A 235 5.38 25.31 -3.98
C ALA A 235 6.01 26.20 -2.90
N ASP A 236 5.70 25.94 -1.62
CA ASP A 236 6.14 26.73 -0.47
C ASP A 236 7.63 26.51 -0.18
N GLU A 237 8.37 27.58 0.11
CA GLU A 237 9.81 27.49 0.37
C GLU A 237 10.13 26.68 1.65
N ASP A 238 9.21 26.67 2.62
CA ASP A 238 9.35 25.90 3.86
C ASP A 238 8.86 24.45 3.73
N TYR A 239 8.48 23.99 2.53
CA TYR A 239 8.00 22.61 2.31
C TYR A 239 8.97 21.54 2.83
N GLY A 240 10.28 21.79 2.78
CA GLY A 240 11.29 20.89 3.33
C GLY A 240 11.09 20.58 4.82
N SER A 241 10.69 21.58 5.61
CA SER A 241 10.43 21.46 7.04
C SER A 241 8.95 21.20 7.37
N ASN A 242 8.05 21.60 6.48
CA ASN A 242 6.59 21.46 6.61
C ASN A 242 6.03 20.36 5.71
N HIS A 243 6.85 19.37 5.36
CA HIS A 243 6.42 18.26 4.51
C HIS A 243 5.19 17.58 5.09
N ARG A 244 4.32 17.17 4.20
CA ARG A 244 3.17 16.35 4.52
C ARG A 244 2.98 15.31 3.45
N PHE A 245 2.31 14.24 3.84
CA PHE A 245 1.85 13.23 2.90
C PHE A 245 0.66 13.76 2.09
N TYR A 246 0.57 13.30 0.84
CA TYR A 246 -0.56 13.51 -0.08
C TYR A 246 -1.10 12.16 -0.54
N LEU A 247 -0.66 11.61 -1.68
CA LEU A 247 -1.00 10.23 -2.04
C LEU A 247 0.09 9.28 -1.59
N ASP A 248 -0.20 8.59 -0.48
CA ASP A 248 0.78 7.73 0.20
C ASP A 248 0.15 6.40 0.66
N GLY A 249 -1.08 6.11 0.23
CA GLY A 249 -1.77 4.88 0.59
C GLY A 249 -1.52 3.73 -0.39
N PRO A 250 -1.91 2.50 -0.01
CA PRO A 250 -1.85 1.34 -0.89
C PRO A 250 -2.78 1.47 -2.10
N LEU A 251 -2.40 0.79 -3.18
CA LEU A 251 -3.18 0.62 -4.39
C LEU A 251 -3.69 -0.82 -4.49
N ALA A 252 -4.91 -1.00 -4.98
CA ALA A 252 -5.48 -2.31 -5.29
C ALA A 252 -6.00 -2.34 -6.73
N MET A 253 -5.82 -3.46 -7.41
CA MET A 253 -6.29 -3.65 -8.79
C MET A 253 -6.96 -5.02 -8.92
N SER A 254 -8.08 -5.05 -9.63
CA SER A 254 -8.73 -6.29 -10.08
C SER A 254 -9.54 -6.03 -11.35
N ASP A 255 -9.77 -7.10 -12.11
CA ASP A 255 -10.76 -7.08 -13.16
C ASP A 255 -12.16 -7.29 -12.56
N ALA A 256 -13.17 -6.59 -13.08
CA ALA A 256 -14.53 -6.64 -12.58
C ALA A 256 -15.54 -6.41 -13.71
N TYR A 257 -16.74 -6.95 -13.56
CA TYR A 257 -17.84 -6.75 -14.50
C TYR A 257 -18.78 -5.66 -13.97
N ILE A 258 -18.70 -4.45 -14.54
CA ILE A 258 -19.48 -3.27 -14.13
C ILE A 258 -19.90 -2.46 -15.36
N GLY A 259 -21.05 -1.78 -15.30
CA GLY A 259 -21.58 -1.03 -16.44
C GLY A 259 -21.72 -1.89 -17.71
N ASP A 260 -22.20 -3.13 -17.55
CA ASP A 260 -22.37 -4.15 -18.59
C ASP A 260 -21.09 -4.54 -19.36
N ALA A 261 -19.90 -4.26 -18.80
CA ALA A 261 -18.63 -4.59 -19.42
C ALA A 261 -17.56 -5.03 -18.41
N TRP A 262 -16.62 -5.86 -18.87
CA TRP A 262 -15.41 -6.13 -18.11
C TRP A 262 -14.47 -4.93 -18.16
N LYS A 263 -13.95 -4.57 -16.98
CA LYS A 263 -13.00 -3.48 -16.78
C LYS A 263 -11.89 -3.92 -15.85
N THR A 264 -10.74 -3.28 -15.96
CA THR A 264 -9.69 -3.32 -14.94
C THR A 264 -9.81 -2.08 -14.07
N VAL A 265 -10.15 -2.26 -12.80
CA VAL A 265 -10.37 -1.17 -11.86
C VAL A 265 -9.18 -1.06 -10.92
N LEU A 266 -8.72 0.17 -10.71
CA LEU A 266 -7.68 0.53 -9.74
C LEU A 266 -8.31 1.40 -8.65
N ILE A 267 -8.16 1.01 -7.39
CA ILE A 267 -8.55 1.82 -6.23
C ILE A 267 -7.29 2.22 -5.48
N GLY A 268 -7.13 3.51 -5.22
CA GLY A 268 -6.07 4.04 -4.37
C GLY A 268 -6.62 4.57 -3.06
N ALA A 269 -5.86 4.35 -1.99
CA ALA A 269 -6.10 4.94 -0.69
C ALA A 269 -5.21 6.17 -0.47
N MET A 270 -5.62 7.06 0.42
CA MET A 270 -4.89 8.29 0.74
C MET A 270 -3.74 8.13 1.74
N GLY A 271 -3.66 7.00 2.46
CA GLY A 271 -2.66 6.79 3.51
C GLY A 271 -2.70 7.88 4.58
N LYS A 272 -1.53 8.47 4.90
CA LYS A 272 -1.43 9.59 5.84
C LYS A 272 -1.87 10.93 5.27
N GLY A 273 -1.94 11.07 3.94
CA GLY A 273 -2.22 12.37 3.32
C GLY A 273 -3.69 12.78 3.33
N GLY A 274 -4.61 11.87 3.64
CA GLY A 274 -6.03 12.18 3.77
C GLY A 274 -6.90 11.03 4.25
N ARG A 275 -8.19 11.33 4.45
CA ARG A 275 -9.21 10.36 4.86
C ARG A 275 -10.10 10.02 3.68
N GLY A 276 -9.71 9.03 2.87
CA GLY A 276 -10.52 8.63 1.74
C GLY A 276 -9.86 7.70 0.73
N TYR A 277 -10.62 7.39 -0.30
CA TYR A 277 -10.27 6.49 -1.39
C TYR A 277 -10.72 7.10 -2.73
N TYR A 278 -10.09 6.68 -3.82
CA TYR A 278 -10.47 7.03 -5.19
C TYR A 278 -10.37 5.81 -6.09
N ALA A 279 -11.24 5.72 -7.10
CA ALA A 279 -11.29 4.61 -8.04
C ALA A 279 -11.23 5.09 -9.50
N LEU A 280 -10.48 4.35 -10.32
CA LEU A 280 -10.29 4.58 -11.74
C LEU A 280 -10.55 3.30 -12.53
N ASP A 281 -11.20 3.41 -13.68
CA ASP A 281 -11.12 2.42 -14.75
C ASP A 281 -9.81 2.65 -15.51
N VAL A 282 -8.92 1.67 -15.45
CA VAL A 282 -7.60 1.66 -16.11
C VAL A 282 -7.52 0.55 -17.17
N THR A 283 -8.66 0.14 -17.71
CA THR A 283 -8.74 -0.86 -18.79
C THR A 283 -7.89 -0.45 -19.98
N ASP A 284 -8.03 0.80 -20.43
CA ASP A 284 -7.15 1.46 -21.38
C ASP A 284 -6.00 2.16 -20.63
N PRO A 285 -4.75 1.71 -20.78
CA PRO A 285 -3.61 2.29 -20.08
C PRO A 285 -3.27 3.73 -20.51
N THR A 286 -3.88 4.24 -21.59
CA THR A 286 -3.62 5.60 -22.10
C THR A 286 -4.71 6.61 -21.77
N SER A 287 -5.91 6.17 -21.39
CA SER A 287 -7.07 7.03 -21.18
C SER A 287 -7.91 6.54 -19.97
N PRO A 288 -7.41 6.75 -18.74
CA PRO A 288 -8.10 6.29 -17.53
C PRO A 288 -9.40 7.06 -17.31
N GLN A 289 -10.45 6.41 -16.79
CA GLN A 289 -11.70 7.09 -16.44
C GLN A 289 -11.88 7.13 -14.92
N PRO A 290 -12.15 8.29 -14.30
CA PRO A 290 -12.53 8.34 -12.89
C PRO A 290 -13.90 7.67 -12.71
N LEU A 291 -14.01 6.79 -11.72
CA LEU A 291 -15.27 6.15 -11.33
C LEU A 291 -15.91 6.92 -10.19
N TRP A 292 -15.21 7.01 -9.05
CA TRP A 292 -15.70 7.67 -7.85
C TRP A 292 -14.58 8.02 -6.88
N HIS A 293 -14.92 8.79 -5.87
CA HIS A 293 -14.14 8.96 -4.65
C HIS A 293 -15.06 8.80 -3.43
N TYR A 294 -14.50 8.37 -2.31
CA TYR A 294 -15.24 8.19 -1.06
C TYR A 294 -14.38 8.60 0.12
N THR A 295 -14.82 9.63 0.85
CA THR A 295 -14.01 10.38 1.80
C THR A 295 -14.71 10.59 3.13
N ALA A 296 -14.01 11.21 4.08
CA ALA A 296 -14.60 11.70 5.31
C ALA A 296 -15.67 12.81 5.10
N ASP A 297 -15.68 13.51 3.96
CA ASP A 297 -16.74 14.48 3.63
C ASP A 297 -18.05 13.77 3.24
N ASP A 298 -17.96 12.61 2.57
CA ASP A 298 -19.10 11.75 2.25
C ASP A 298 -19.59 11.00 3.50
N ASN A 299 -18.65 10.51 4.31
CA ASN A 299 -18.93 9.80 5.54
C ASN A 299 -17.85 10.06 6.61
N PRO A 300 -18.15 10.86 7.65
CA PRO A 300 -17.20 11.19 8.73
C PRO A 300 -16.61 10.00 9.49
N LYS A 301 -17.16 8.79 9.31
CA LYS A 301 -16.62 7.55 9.89
C LYS A 301 -15.37 7.03 9.16
N VAL A 302 -15.00 7.63 8.03
CA VAL A 302 -13.75 7.36 7.31
C VAL A 302 -12.60 8.13 7.96
N GLY A 303 -11.53 7.40 8.29
CA GLY A 303 -10.28 7.89 8.85
C GLY A 303 -9.15 7.82 7.82
N TYR A 304 -7.91 7.94 8.29
CA TYR A 304 -6.72 7.77 7.45
C TYR A 304 -6.67 6.36 6.89
N SER A 305 -6.71 6.28 5.56
CA SER A 305 -6.90 5.04 4.81
C SER A 305 -5.56 4.36 4.53
N PHE A 306 -4.94 3.81 5.58
CA PHE A 306 -3.71 3.02 5.48
C PHE A 306 -3.95 1.57 5.04
N GLY A 307 -5.21 1.16 4.97
CA GLY A 307 -5.59 -0.19 4.53
C GLY A 307 -5.77 -0.30 3.04
N THR A 308 -5.27 -1.41 2.50
CA THR A 308 -5.51 -1.79 1.10
C THR A 308 -6.99 -2.02 0.88
N PRO A 309 -7.64 -1.29 -0.05
CA PRO A 309 -9.02 -1.56 -0.43
C PRO A 309 -9.11 -2.92 -1.13
N TYR A 310 -10.27 -3.59 -1.06
CA TYR A 310 -10.50 -4.84 -1.77
C TYR A 310 -11.55 -4.66 -2.87
N ILE A 311 -11.32 -5.30 -4.01
CA ILE A 311 -12.31 -5.44 -5.09
C ILE A 311 -12.76 -6.90 -5.10
N THR A 312 -14.05 -7.13 -4.91
CA THR A 312 -14.63 -8.47 -4.82
C THR A 312 -16.06 -8.49 -5.32
N LYS A 313 -16.69 -9.66 -5.32
CA LYS A 313 -18.05 -9.90 -5.79
C LYS A 313 -18.91 -10.45 -4.65
N LEU A 314 -20.12 -9.93 -4.51
CA LEU A 314 -21.13 -10.47 -3.59
C LEU A 314 -21.77 -11.73 -4.18
N ALA A 315 -22.46 -12.50 -3.35
CA ALA A 315 -23.11 -13.75 -3.75
C ALA A 315 -24.21 -13.59 -4.81
N ASP A 316 -24.75 -12.37 -4.96
CA ASP A 316 -25.72 -12.02 -6.00
C ASP A 316 -25.09 -11.62 -7.34
N GLY A 317 -23.75 -11.59 -7.43
CA GLY A 317 -22.99 -11.19 -8.62
C GLY A 317 -22.58 -9.73 -8.65
N THR A 318 -23.00 -8.91 -7.68
CA THR A 318 -22.64 -7.48 -7.62
C THR A 318 -21.16 -7.30 -7.29
N TRP A 319 -20.43 -6.58 -8.14
CA TRP A 319 -19.05 -6.19 -7.88
C TRP A 319 -18.99 -4.99 -6.93
N VAL A 320 -18.14 -5.11 -5.91
CA VAL A 320 -18.06 -4.14 -4.81
C VAL A 320 -16.61 -3.78 -4.45
N ALA A 321 -16.43 -2.55 -4.00
CA ALA A 321 -15.26 -2.11 -3.26
C ALA A 321 -15.51 -2.28 -1.75
N VAL A 322 -14.55 -2.89 -1.05
CA VAL A 322 -14.60 -3.07 0.41
C VAL A 322 -13.52 -2.20 1.03
N LEU A 323 -13.96 -1.21 1.80
CA LEU A 323 -13.15 -0.19 2.44
C LEU A 323 -13.26 -0.31 3.96
N THR A 324 -12.33 0.29 4.70
CA THR A 324 -12.36 0.29 6.17
C THR A 324 -12.45 1.71 6.72
N SER A 325 -12.77 1.82 8.01
CA SER A 325 -12.68 3.07 8.76
C SER A 325 -11.26 3.64 8.81
N GLY A 326 -10.22 2.83 8.62
CA GLY A 326 -8.85 3.29 8.78
C GLY A 326 -8.53 3.72 10.21
N TYR A 327 -7.55 4.61 10.35
CA TYR A 327 -7.10 5.13 11.64
C TYR A 327 -7.64 6.54 11.91
N ASN A 328 -7.80 6.89 13.18
CA ASN A 328 -8.14 8.24 13.62
C ASN A 328 -9.43 8.80 12.98
N ASN A 329 -10.46 7.97 12.80
CA ASN A 329 -11.79 8.37 12.35
C ASN A 329 -12.58 9.05 13.49
N ILE A 330 -12.00 10.14 14.00
CA ILE A 330 -12.51 10.96 15.12
C ILE A 330 -12.68 12.41 14.67
N PRO A 331 -13.43 13.25 15.40
CA PRO A 331 -13.62 14.66 15.06
C PRO A 331 -12.28 15.41 14.99
N GLU A 332 -12.18 16.37 14.07
CA GLU A 332 -10.98 17.18 13.86
C GLU A 332 -11.33 18.66 13.98
N GLY A 333 -11.28 19.18 15.21
CA GLY A 333 -11.89 20.48 15.52
C GLY A 333 -13.38 20.45 15.16
N ASP A 334 -13.81 21.38 14.32
CA ASP A 334 -15.19 21.44 13.83
C ASP A 334 -15.47 20.51 12.63
N LYS A 335 -14.43 19.87 12.05
CA LYS A 335 -14.59 18.93 10.93
C LYS A 335 -14.98 17.55 11.42
N TYR A 336 -15.79 16.86 10.61
CA TYR A 336 -16.18 15.46 10.83
C TYR A 336 -16.83 15.23 12.20
N ALA A 337 -17.68 16.16 12.68
CA ALA A 337 -18.22 16.16 14.04
C ALA A 337 -18.96 14.85 14.44
N THR A 338 -19.45 14.08 13.48
CA THR A 338 -20.12 12.79 13.75
C THR A 338 -19.17 11.60 13.75
N ALA A 339 -17.87 11.77 13.50
CA ALA A 339 -16.85 10.74 13.66
C ALA A 339 -16.79 10.25 15.12
N ASP A 340 -16.61 8.94 15.35
CA ASP A 340 -16.75 8.34 16.70
C ASP A 340 -15.66 7.33 17.08
N GLY A 341 -14.64 7.16 16.24
CA GLY A 341 -13.53 6.25 16.50
C GLY A 341 -13.87 4.76 16.43
N LYS A 342 -15.09 4.38 16.03
CA LYS A 342 -15.47 2.96 15.93
C LYS A 342 -14.89 2.29 14.69
N GLY A 343 -14.74 0.98 14.72
CA GLY A 343 -14.35 0.18 13.56
C GLY A 343 -15.51 0.01 12.57
N TYR A 344 -15.26 0.30 11.29
CA TYR A 344 -16.23 0.13 10.21
C TYR A 344 -15.64 -0.59 9.00
N VAL A 345 -16.50 -1.34 8.30
CA VAL A 345 -16.30 -1.81 6.93
C VAL A 345 -17.38 -1.21 6.06
N PHE A 346 -16.99 -0.54 4.98
CA PHE A 346 -17.91 0.01 3.98
C PHE A 346 -17.86 -0.87 2.73
N VAL A 347 -19.02 -1.35 2.29
CA VAL A 347 -19.18 -2.11 1.05
C VAL A 347 -19.87 -1.18 0.06
N LEU A 348 -19.14 -0.78 -0.97
CA LEU A 348 -19.59 0.16 -1.99
C LEU A 348 -19.79 -0.58 -3.31
N ASN A 349 -20.82 -0.21 -4.05
CA ASN A 349 -20.96 -0.58 -5.44
C ASN A 349 -19.70 -0.15 -6.23
N LEU A 350 -19.06 -1.07 -6.94
CA LEU A 350 -17.78 -0.78 -7.58
C LEU A 350 -17.89 0.23 -8.72
N GLU A 351 -19.02 0.27 -9.43
CA GLU A 351 -19.24 1.19 -10.54
C GLU A 351 -19.46 2.63 -10.07
N THR A 352 -20.33 2.79 -9.08
CA THR A 352 -20.89 4.10 -8.72
C THR A 352 -20.30 4.68 -7.43
N GLY A 353 -19.66 3.86 -6.60
CA GLY A 353 -19.22 4.25 -5.26
C GLY A 353 -20.37 4.38 -4.25
N ALA A 354 -21.61 4.04 -4.63
CA ALA A 354 -22.75 4.07 -3.72
C ALA A 354 -22.58 3.04 -2.60
N VAL A 355 -22.90 3.41 -1.37
CA VAL A 355 -22.80 2.51 -0.21
C VAL A 355 -23.92 1.47 -0.26
N GLU A 356 -23.55 0.21 -0.46
CA GLU A 356 -24.46 -0.93 -0.34
C GLU A 356 -24.67 -1.28 1.13
N ARG A 357 -23.58 -1.31 1.91
CA ARG A 357 -23.60 -1.69 3.33
C ARG A 357 -22.55 -0.94 4.13
N THR A 358 -22.89 -0.68 5.39
CA THR A 358 -21.94 -0.25 6.43
C THR A 358 -22.02 -1.24 7.58
N ILE A 359 -20.91 -1.90 7.89
CA ILE A 359 -20.82 -2.87 8.98
C ILE A 359 -19.97 -2.25 10.08
N THR A 360 -20.50 -2.14 11.29
CA THR A 360 -19.78 -1.60 12.45
C THR A 360 -19.42 -2.70 13.45
N THR A 361 -18.20 -2.65 13.98
CA THR A 361 -17.79 -3.52 15.09
C THR A 361 -18.43 -3.10 16.42
N ASN A 362 -19.03 -1.90 16.47
CA ASN A 362 -19.47 -1.21 17.68
C ASN A 362 -18.38 -0.97 18.72
N VAL A 363 -17.11 -1.18 18.37
CA VAL A 363 -15.94 -1.06 19.25
C VAL A 363 -15.08 0.11 18.81
N GLY A 364 -14.54 0.84 19.79
CA GLY A 364 -13.77 2.08 19.61
C GLY A 364 -14.54 3.31 20.11
N THR A 365 -13.80 4.34 20.49
CA THR A 365 -14.31 5.66 20.88
C THR A 365 -13.42 6.76 20.31
N SER A 366 -13.81 8.03 20.42
CA SER A 366 -12.94 9.13 20.00
C SER A 366 -11.62 9.20 20.77
N ASP A 367 -11.59 8.77 22.02
CA ASP A 367 -10.37 8.77 22.86
C ASP A 367 -9.51 7.51 22.66
N ALA A 368 -10.15 6.39 22.31
CA ALA A 368 -9.52 5.11 22.07
C ALA A 368 -10.09 4.51 20.78
N PRO A 369 -9.73 5.06 19.61
CA PRO A 369 -10.28 4.59 18.34
C PRO A 369 -9.88 3.14 18.08
N SER A 370 -10.81 2.35 17.54
CA SER A 370 -10.57 0.95 17.19
C SER A 370 -9.46 0.83 16.16
N GLY A 371 -9.41 1.72 15.16
CA GLY A 371 -8.35 1.68 14.16
C GLY A 371 -8.41 0.44 13.26
N LEU A 372 -9.61 -0.03 12.94
CA LEU A 372 -9.79 -1.09 11.94
C LEU A 372 -9.38 -0.57 10.56
N ALA A 373 -8.14 -0.87 10.16
CA ALA A 373 -7.57 -0.37 8.93
C ALA A 373 -7.39 -1.44 7.85
N ARG A 374 -6.87 -2.62 8.20
CA ARG A 374 -6.50 -3.65 7.22
C ARG A 374 -7.40 -4.88 7.32
N LEU A 375 -7.88 -5.35 6.17
CA LEU A 375 -8.66 -6.57 6.04
C LEU A 375 -7.91 -7.60 5.20
N ASN A 376 -8.43 -8.82 5.19
CA ASN A 376 -8.24 -9.81 4.16
C ASN A 376 -9.59 -10.47 3.80
N VAL A 377 -9.89 -10.60 2.51
CA VAL A 377 -11.19 -11.12 2.02
C VAL A 377 -11.01 -12.54 1.48
N GLN A 378 -11.66 -13.49 2.15
CA GLN A 378 -11.64 -14.90 1.78
C GLN A 378 -12.48 -15.15 0.51
N VAL A 379 -11.90 -15.80 -0.50
CA VAL A 379 -12.59 -16.30 -1.69
C VAL A 379 -12.17 -17.74 -2.00
N SER A 380 -13.07 -18.64 -2.39
CA SER A 380 -12.74 -20.07 -2.54
C SER A 380 -11.56 -20.36 -3.48
N ASN A 381 -11.52 -19.66 -4.61
CA ASN A 381 -10.43 -19.73 -5.58
C ASN A 381 -10.42 -18.42 -6.35
N PHE A 382 -9.55 -17.50 -5.96
CA PHE A 382 -9.50 -16.17 -6.56
C PHE A 382 -9.28 -16.24 -8.07
N ASP A 383 -8.47 -17.18 -8.58
CA ASP A 383 -8.17 -17.27 -10.02
C ASP A 383 -9.36 -17.67 -10.89
N VAL A 384 -10.44 -18.19 -10.28
CA VAL A 384 -11.64 -18.66 -10.97
C VAL A 384 -12.90 -17.89 -10.57
N ASP A 385 -13.00 -17.45 -9.32
CA ASP A 385 -14.16 -16.74 -8.81
C ASP A 385 -13.79 -15.84 -7.63
N ASN A 386 -13.99 -14.53 -7.81
CA ASN A 386 -13.74 -13.52 -6.79
C ASN A 386 -14.99 -13.27 -5.89
N THR A 387 -15.80 -14.29 -5.63
CA THR A 387 -16.96 -14.18 -4.73
C THR A 387 -16.53 -14.27 -3.27
N ALA A 388 -16.81 -13.21 -2.51
CA ALA A 388 -16.45 -13.12 -1.09
C ALA A 388 -17.24 -14.11 -0.23
N GLN A 389 -16.53 -14.89 0.59
CA GLN A 389 -17.11 -15.81 1.58
C GLN A 389 -17.11 -15.21 2.99
N ALA A 390 -16.05 -14.47 3.34
CA ALA A 390 -15.88 -13.77 4.61
C ALA A 390 -14.76 -12.74 4.46
N ALA A 391 -14.68 -11.78 5.36
CA ALA A 391 -13.50 -10.93 5.52
C ALA A 391 -13.03 -10.94 6.97
N TYR A 392 -11.72 -10.80 7.20
CA TYR A 392 -11.13 -10.73 8.53
C TYR A 392 -10.29 -9.48 8.68
N GLY A 393 -10.33 -8.88 9.87
CA GLY A 393 -9.61 -7.64 10.15
C GLY A 393 -9.28 -7.50 11.62
N GLY A 394 -8.04 -7.09 11.89
CA GLY A 394 -7.57 -6.74 13.22
C GLY A 394 -7.82 -5.28 13.56
N ASP A 395 -7.88 -4.97 14.86
CA ASP A 395 -7.94 -3.58 15.33
C ASP A 395 -6.88 -3.27 16.41
N LEU A 396 -6.65 -1.99 16.67
CA LEU A 396 -5.65 -1.50 17.64
C LEU A 396 -6.03 -1.81 19.10
N LEU A 397 -7.23 -2.33 19.34
CA LEU A 397 -7.69 -2.76 20.65
C LEU A 397 -7.50 -4.28 20.86
N GLY A 398 -6.78 -4.93 19.94
CA GLY A 398 -6.40 -6.34 20.01
C GLY A 398 -7.52 -7.30 19.67
N ASN A 399 -8.52 -6.87 18.90
CA ASN A 399 -9.60 -7.73 18.44
C ASN A 399 -9.34 -8.19 17.00
N MET A 400 -9.63 -9.47 16.72
CA MET A 400 -9.76 -9.98 15.35
C MET A 400 -11.24 -10.20 15.05
N TRP A 401 -11.71 -9.58 13.96
CA TRP A 401 -13.10 -9.60 13.54
C TRP A 401 -13.28 -10.46 12.30
N ARG A 402 -14.46 -11.09 12.20
CA ARG A 402 -14.98 -11.70 10.98
C ARG A 402 -16.18 -10.94 10.51
N PHE A 403 -16.18 -10.55 9.24
CA PHE A 403 -17.29 -9.87 8.57
C PHE A 403 -17.91 -10.80 7.53
N ASN A 404 -19.23 -10.79 7.47
CA ASN A 404 -19.99 -11.33 6.37
C ASN A 404 -20.48 -10.15 5.52
N LEU A 405 -19.87 -9.98 4.34
CA LEU A 405 -20.16 -8.87 3.43
C LEU A 405 -21.54 -8.99 2.77
N ASN A 406 -22.04 -10.22 2.59
CA ASN A 406 -23.34 -10.50 1.99
C ASN A 406 -24.51 -10.22 2.94
N ASP A 407 -24.32 -10.47 4.24
CA ASP A 407 -25.38 -10.27 5.24
C ASP A 407 -25.20 -8.95 6.01
N GLY A 408 -24.04 -8.31 5.91
CA GLY A 408 -23.72 -7.10 6.67
C GLY A 408 -23.51 -7.35 8.16
N THR A 409 -23.05 -8.55 8.54
CA THR A 409 -22.87 -8.95 9.95
C THR A 409 -21.41 -9.06 10.33
N VAL A 410 -21.14 -8.99 11.64
CA VAL A 410 -19.79 -9.08 12.21
C VAL A 410 -19.78 -9.97 13.45
N ALA A 411 -18.70 -10.72 13.63
CA ALA A 411 -18.42 -11.52 14.82
C ALA A 411 -16.98 -11.29 15.28
N LYS A 412 -16.75 -11.31 16.60
CA LYS A 412 -15.40 -11.26 17.17
C LYS A 412 -14.84 -12.68 17.28
N VAL A 413 -13.66 -12.92 16.72
CA VAL A 413 -12.97 -14.22 16.72
C VAL A 413 -11.87 -14.26 17.79
N VAL A 414 -11.17 -13.15 18.00
CA VAL A 414 -10.11 -13.03 19.01
C VAL A 414 -10.29 -11.74 19.82
N ALA A 415 -9.97 -11.79 21.11
CA ALA A 415 -9.89 -10.63 22.01
C ALA A 415 -8.63 -10.71 22.88
N LEU A 416 -7.56 -10.00 22.50
CA LEU A 416 -6.27 -9.99 23.20
C LEU A 416 -6.10 -8.81 24.17
N GLY A 417 -6.88 -7.74 23.98
CA GLY A 417 -6.75 -6.48 24.72
C GLY A 417 -5.81 -5.49 24.05
N ALA A 418 -5.86 -4.23 24.52
CA ALA A 418 -5.19 -3.09 23.88
C ALA A 418 -3.65 -3.15 23.93
N ASP A 419 -3.06 -3.99 24.77
CA ASP A 419 -1.61 -4.23 24.82
C ASP A 419 -1.10 -5.06 23.62
N LYS A 420 -2.03 -5.64 22.84
CA LYS A 420 -1.76 -6.49 21.68
C LYS A 420 -2.45 -5.95 20.42
N PRO A 421 -2.16 -4.70 19.99
CA PRO A 421 -2.79 -4.08 18.83
C PRO A 421 -2.53 -4.90 17.57
N ILE A 422 -3.48 -4.94 16.64
CA ILE A 422 -3.34 -5.66 15.36
C ILE A 422 -3.46 -4.62 14.24
N MET A 423 -2.32 -4.18 13.69
CA MET A 423 -2.27 -3.16 12.63
C MET A 423 -2.19 -3.73 11.21
N VAL A 424 -1.69 -4.96 11.07
CA VAL A 424 -1.41 -5.61 9.77
C VAL A 424 -2.58 -6.47 9.30
N ALA A 425 -2.70 -6.69 7.99
CA ALA A 425 -3.71 -7.59 7.46
C ALA A 425 -3.45 -9.03 7.95
N PRO A 426 -4.48 -9.79 8.37
CA PRO A 426 -4.31 -11.20 8.64
C PRO A 426 -4.09 -11.99 7.33
N GLU A 427 -3.49 -13.16 7.44
CA GLU A 427 -3.46 -14.18 6.39
C GLU A 427 -4.49 -15.28 6.69
N ILE A 428 -5.07 -15.86 5.64
CA ILE A 428 -6.13 -16.88 5.77
C ILE A 428 -5.64 -18.18 5.14
N ALA A 429 -5.70 -19.27 5.90
CA ALA A 429 -5.29 -20.60 5.45
C ALA A 429 -6.34 -21.66 5.77
N SER A 430 -6.25 -22.80 5.07
CA SER A 430 -6.93 -24.04 5.46
C SER A 430 -5.91 -25.01 6.06
N ILE A 431 -6.19 -25.51 7.26
CA ILE A 431 -5.34 -26.48 7.98
C ILE A 431 -6.25 -27.60 8.47
N GLU A 432 -6.07 -28.82 7.95
CA GLU A 432 -6.94 -29.96 8.28
C GLU A 432 -8.44 -29.64 8.09
N ASP A 433 -8.78 -29.00 6.96
CA ASP A 433 -10.12 -28.50 6.61
C ASP A 433 -10.70 -27.46 7.58
N LYS A 434 -9.84 -26.87 8.43
CA LYS A 434 -10.20 -25.78 9.33
C LYS A 434 -9.73 -24.46 8.77
N LYS A 435 -10.57 -23.43 8.87
CA LYS A 435 -10.20 -22.05 8.56
C LYS A 435 -9.31 -21.53 9.68
N VAL A 436 -8.12 -21.07 9.33
CA VAL A 436 -7.12 -20.54 10.26
C VAL A 436 -6.72 -19.15 9.83
N ILE A 437 -6.73 -18.23 10.79
CA ILE A 437 -6.36 -16.82 10.64
C ILE A 437 -4.99 -16.64 11.27
N LEU A 438 -4.00 -16.26 10.46
CA LEU A 438 -2.63 -15.99 10.90
C LEU A 438 -2.42 -14.48 10.97
N PHE A 439 -1.87 -13.97 12.07
CA PHE A 439 -1.70 -12.53 12.26
C PHE A 439 -0.61 -12.24 13.29
N GLY A 440 -0.12 -11.01 13.27
CA GLY A 440 0.87 -10.51 14.22
C GLY A 440 0.35 -9.30 14.97
N THR A 441 0.81 -9.11 16.21
CA THR A 441 0.50 -7.92 17.00
C THR A 441 1.64 -6.91 16.94
N GLY A 442 1.31 -5.63 17.11
CA GLY A 442 2.21 -4.51 16.96
C GLY A 442 1.50 -3.25 16.52
N ARG A 443 2.04 -2.10 16.95
CA ARG A 443 1.69 -0.78 16.43
C ARG A 443 2.97 0.01 16.13
N TYR A 444 3.00 0.64 14.97
CA TYR A 444 4.10 1.51 14.55
C TYR A 444 3.54 2.65 13.69
N LEU A 445 2.83 3.57 14.34
CA LEU A 445 2.07 4.68 13.75
C LEU A 445 2.47 6.04 14.34
N GLY A 446 2.99 6.08 15.57
CA GLY A 446 3.29 7.30 16.31
C GLY A 446 4.64 7.28 17.02
N VAL A 447 5.05 8.44 17.55
CA VAL A 447 6.30 8.57 18.30
C VAL A 447 6.30 7.81 19.63
N ASP A 448 5.12 7.65 20.23
CA ASP A 448 4.89 6.87 21.44
C ASP A 448 5.15 5.36 21.23
N ASP A 449 5.12 4.90 19.98
CA ASP A 449 5.46 3.52 19.65
C ASP A 449 6.97 3.25 19.76
N LEU A 450 7.84 4.27 19.63
CA LEU A 450 9.29 4.09 19.65
C LEU A 450 9.81 3.59 21.00
N ASP A 451 9.10 3.92 22.07
CA ASP A 451 9.44 3.56 23.45
C ASP A 451 8.52 2.46 24.02
N ASP A 452 7.59 1.90 23.23
CA ASP A 452 6.74 0.80 23.69
C ASP A 452 7.53 -0.51 23.72
N GLU A 453 7.81 -0.98 24.93
CA GLU A 453 8.59 -2.19 25.19
C GLU A 453 7.74 -3.47 25.34
N ARG A 454 6.40 -3.36 25.28
CA ARG A 454 5.50 -4.51 25.47
C ARG A 454 5.82 -5.63 24.49
N VAL A 455 5.85 -6.86 25.01
CA VAL A 455 6.00 -8.07 24.19
C VAL A 455 4.85 -8.16 23.20
N GLN A 456 5.14 -8.33 21.92
CA GLN A 456 4.16 -8.64 20.87
C GLN A 456 4.28 -10.10 20.41
N THR A 457 3.33 -10.57 19.62
CA THR A 457 3.14 -12.01 19.40
C THR A 457 2.62 -12.28 17.99
N ILE A 458 3.05 -13.40 17.39
CA ILE A 458 2.50 -13.97 16.16
C ILE A 458 1.53 -15.09 16.54
N TYR A 459 0.37 -15.14 15.90
CA TYR A 459 -0.70 -16.09 16.17
C TYR A 459 -1.12 -16.82 14.90
N ALA A 460 -1.60 -18.06 15.08
CA ALA A 460 -2.52 -18.71 14.17
C ALA A 460 -3.73 -19.20 14.96
N VAL A 461 -4.94 -18.78 14.56
CA VAL A 461 -6.18 -19.08 15.28
C VAL A 461 -7.21 -19.68 14.33
N LYS A 462 -7.73 -20.85 14.71
CA LYS A 462 -8.85 -21.52 14.06
C LYS A 462 -10.14 -20.76 14.30
N ASP A 463 -10.86 -20.45 13.23
CA ASP A 463 -12.24 -19.96 13.29
C ASP A 463 -13.21 -21.11 12.98
N ASP A 464 -13.91 -21.59 14.00
CA ASP A 464 -15.02 -22.57 13.88
C ASP A 464 -16.40 -21.90 13.78
N GLY A 465 -16.42 -20.57 13.82
CA GLY A 465 -17.60 -19.72 13.78
C GLY A 465 -18.40 -19.57 15.05
N ALA A 466 -17.95 -20.13 16.17
CA ALA A 466 -18.62 -20.00 17.46
C ALA A 466 -17.67 -19.60 18.60
N THR A 467 -16.43 -20.08 18.57
CA THR A 467 -15.50 -19.95 19.70
C THR A 467 -14.73 -18.63 19.64
N LEU A 468 -14.77 -17.89 20.75
CA LEU A 468 -13.89 -16.73 20.97
C LEU A 468 -12.56 -17.19 21.59
N VAL A 469 -11.44 -16.73 21.01
CA VAL A 469 -10.12 -16.87 21.64
C VAL A 469 -9.79 -15.61 22.44
N ASN A 470 -9.76 -15.74 23.76
CA ASN A 470 -9.49 -14.64 24.70
C ASN A 470 -8.51 -15.01 25.83
N ASP A 471 -8.12 -16.28 25.92
CA ASP A 471 -7.04 -16.77 26.78
C ASP A 471 -6.09 -17.66 25.95
N PRO A 472 -5.19 -17.05 25.15
CA PRO A 472 -4.28 -17.79 24.28
C PRO A 472 -3.44 -18.85 25.00
N ALA A 473 -3.07 -18.62 26.27
CA ALA A 473 -2.20 -19.51 27.04
C ALA A 473 -2.86 -20.89 27.28
N THR A 474 -4.18 -20.94 27.42
CA THR A 474 -4.92 -22.19 27.61
C THR A 474 -5.46 -22.76 26.30
N GLN A 475 -5.83 -21.90 25.35
CA GLN A 475 -6.49 -22.27 24.10
C GLN A 475 -5.53 -22.65 22.96
N LEU A 476 -4.32 -22.10 22.96
CA LEU A 476 -3.32 -22.26 21.89
C LEU A 476 -2.06 -23.00 22.38
N VAL A 477 -1.20 -23.42 21.45
CA VAL A 477 0.11 -24.00 21.74
C VAL A 477 1.18 -22.91 21.63
N GLN A 478 1.87 -22.61 22.73
CA GLN A 478 2.98 -21.64 22.73
C GLN A 478 4.23 -22.20 22.03
N LYS A 479 4.89 -21.37 21.24
CA LYS A 479 6.23 -21.60 20.69
C LYS A 479 7.25 -20.70 21.36
N THR A 480 8.44 -21.23 21.56
CA THR A 480 9.55 -20.51 22.19
C THR A 480 10.62 -20.20 21.16
N VAL A 481 11.13 -18.97 21.22
CA VAL A 481 12.19 -18.44 20.35
C VAL A 481 13.50 -18.36 21.13
N SER A 482 14.58 -18.83 20.53
CA SER A 482 15.94 -18.72 21.09
C SER A 482 16.85 -17.98 20.12
N THR A 483 17.44 -16.87 20.56
CA THR A 483 18.32 -16.02 19.75
C THR A 483 19.78 -16.44 19.88
N SER A 484 20.49 -16.57 18.75
CA SER A 484 21.93 -16.81 18.68
C SER A 484 22.56 -15.93 17.61
N GLY A 485 23.20 -14.83 18.03
CA GLY A 485 23.77 -13.85 17.10
C GLY A 485 22.71 -13.23 16.18
N SER A 486 22.84 -13.47 14.86
CA SER A 486 21.94 -12.94 13.83
C SER A 486 20.84 -13.93 13.39
N THR A 487 20.71 -15.08 14.07
CA THR A 487 19.69 -16.08 13.76
C THR A 487 18.87 -16.47 15.00
N ARG A 488 17.67 -17.00 14.76
CA ARG A 488 16.78 -17.52 15.81
C ARG A 488 16.30 -18.93 15.48
N THR A 489 16.23 -19.78 16.50
CA THR A 489 15.54 -21.07 16.43
C THR A 489 14.20 -20.99 17.13
N ILE A 490 13.22 -21.78 16.64
CA ILE A 490 11.87 -21.84 17.19
C ILE A 490 11.51 -23.30 17.46
N THR A 491 10.82 -23.57 18.58
CA THR A 491 10.34 -24.91 18.90
C THR A 491 9.34 -25.43 17.86
N SER A 492 9.53 -26.67 17.38
CA SER A 492 8.66 -27.31 16.37
C SER A 492 7.66 -28.30 16.97
N SER A 493 7.13 -28.02 18.17
CA SER A 493 6.07 -28.87 18.76
C SER A 493 4.84 -28.89 17.85
N THR A 494 4.18 -30.05 17.71
CA THR A 494 2.99 -30.16 16.86
C THR A 494 1.77 -29.49 17.49
N VAL A 495 0.78 -29.15 16.66
CA VAL A 495 -0.51 -28.60 17.10
C VAL A 495 -1.58 -29.63 16.79
N ASN A 496 -2.33 -30.06 17.80
CA ASN A 496 -3.51 -30.89 17.59
C ASN A 496 -4.71 -29.99 17.31
N TRP A 497 -5.04 -29.81 16.03
CA TRP A 497 -6.11 -28.91 15.57
C TRP A 497 -7.53 -29.39 15.92
N ALA A 498 -7.69 -30.63 16.38
CA ALA A 498 -8.95 -31.12 16.93
C ALA A 498 -9.22 -30.60 18.35
N SER A 499 -8.19 -30.50 19.19
CA SER A 499 -8.34 -30.12 20.61
C SER A 499 -7.85 -28.71 20.96
N LYS A 500 -7.01 -28.11 20.11
CA LYS A 500 -6.51 -26.74 20.27
C LYS A 500 -7.10 -25.82 19.20
N PHE A 501 -7.04 -24.53 19.49
CA PHE A 501 -7.48 -23.48 18.57
C PHE A 501 -6.34 -22.91 17.73
N GLY A 502 -5.11 -23.42 17.86
CA GLY A 502 -3.96 -23.05 17.05
C GLY A 502 -2.70 -22.87 17.88
N TRP A 503 -1.87 -21.88 17.52
CA TRP A 503 -0.56 -21.63 18.14
C TRP A 503 -0.26 -20.15 18.26
N PHE A 504 0.68 -19.81 19.14
CA PHE A 504 1.22 -18.46 19.25
C PHE A 504 2.72 -18.48 19.56
N MET A 505 3.41 -17.39 19.22
CA MET A 505 4.84 -17.21 19.42
C MET A 505 5.11 -15.77 19.84
N ASP A 506 5.55 -15.58 21.07
CA ASP A 506 5.99 -14.27 21.54
C ASP A 506 7.30 -13.87 20.86
N LEU A 507 7.37 -12.60 20.45
CA LEU A 507 8.56 -12.02 19.84
C LEU A 507 9.64 -11.83 20.92
N ALA A 508 10.89 -12.09 20.55
CA ALA A 508 11.95 -12.30 21.54
C ALA A 508 12.68 -11.03 21.98
N ASP A 509 12.76 -10.01 21.11
CA ASP A 509 13.40 -8.74 21.49
C ASP A 509 12.36 -7.81 22.13
N THR A 510 12.80 -7.03 23.12
CA THR A 510 11.97 -5.98 23.75
C THR A 510 11.47 -4.98 22.71
N GLY A 511 10.18 -4.68 22.73
CA GLY A 511 9.54 -3.78 21.77
C GLY A 511 9.50 -4.28 20.32
N GLU A 512 9.91 -5.53 20.06
CA GLU A 512 9.76 -6.17 18.74
C GLU A 512 8.27 -6.30 18.39
N ARG A 513 7.91 -5.97 17.15
CA ARG A 513 6.51 -5.93 16.71
C ARG A 513 6.32 -6.25 15.24
N VAL A 514 5.14 -6.72 14.88
CA VAL A 514 4.76 -6.96 13.47
C VAL A 514 4.17 -5.67 12.89
N SER A 515 4.90 -5.02 11.99
CA SER A 515 4.50 -3.76 11.34
C SER A 515 4.30 -3.86 9.83
N SER A 516 4.71 -4.97 9.23
CA SER A 516 4.59 -5.27 7.80
C SER A 516 3.66 -6.46 7.60
N ASP A 517 2.89 -6.47 6.51
CA ASP A 517 1.92 -7.52 6.25
C ASP A 517 2.61 -8.90 6.13
N LEU A 518 1.97 -9.91 6.71
CA LEU A 518 2.44 -11.29 6.65
C LEU A 518 2.21 -11.82 5.23
N GLN A 519 3.02 -12.80 4.81
CA GLN A 519 2.80 -13.47 3.54
C GLN A 519 2.89 -14.98 3.69
N LEU A 520 1.89 -15.71 3.20
CA LEU A 520 1.88 -17.19 3.22
C LEU A 520 2.24 -17.76 1.84
N TYR A 521 3.35 -18.49 1.72
CA TYR A 521 3.77 -19.11 0.46
C TYR A 521 4.26 -20.55 0.68
N PHE A 522 3.77 -21.50 -0.12
CA PHE A 522 4.22 -22.91 -0.10
C PHE A 522 4.27 -23.54 1.31
N GLY A 523 3.26 -23.26 2.15
CA GLY A 523 3.21 -23.73 3.55
C GLY A 523 4.14 -22.99 4.52
N THR A 524 4.80 -21.93 4.09
CA THR A 524 5.68 -21.11 4.92
C THR A 524 5.05 -19.74 5.14
N LEU A 525 4.81 -19.39 6.40
CA LEU A 525 4.44 -18.05 6.82
C LEU A 525 5.70 -17.20 6.95
N VAL A 526 5.78 -16.17 6.12
CA VAL A 526 6.84 -15.16 6.13
C VAL A 526 6.36 -13.96 6.93
N VAL A 527 7.12 -13.57 7.95
CA VAL A 527 6.79 -12.42 8.81
C VAL A 527 8.02 -11.54 8.97
N ALA A 528 7.89 -10.27 8.59
CA ALA A 528 8.88 -9.24 8.92
C ALA A 528 8.46 -8.51 10.19
N THR A 529 9.35 -8.48 11.18
CA THR A 529 9.15 -7.73 12.43
C THR A 529 10.14 -6.58 12.52
N THR A 530 9.76 -5.52 13.21
CA THR A 530 10.63 -4.37 13.46
C THR A 530 10.90 -4.26 14.95
N VAL A 531 12.15 -3.96 15.30
CA VAL A 531 12.54 -3.48 16.63
C VAL A 531 12.90 -2.01 16.46
N PRO A 532 12.01 -1.09 16.87
CA PRO A 532 12.30 0.33 16.79
C PRO A 532 13.46 0.70 17.73
N THR A 533 14.23 1.71 17.34
CA THR A 533 15.21 2.34 18.22
C THR A 533 14.96 3.84 18.23
N ALA A 534 14.73 4.39 19.42
CA ALA A 534 14.64 5.84 19.61
C ALA A 534 16.04 6.46 19.46
N THR A 535 16.30 7.14 18.36
CA THR A 535 17.40 8.11 18.28
C THR A 535 16.91 9.42 17.68
N GLU A 536 17.36 10.54 18.22
CA GLU A 536 16.81 11.90 18.03
C GLU A 536 16.79 12.42 16.57
N CYS A 537 17.39 11.71 15.62
CA CYS A 537 17.54 12.20 14.26
C CYS A 537 17.06 11.27 13.14
N GLN A 538 16.61 10.03 13.40
CA GLN A 538 15.95 9.16 12.40
C GLN A 538 15.12 8.08 13.13
N PRO A 539 13.93 7.70 12.63
CA PRO A 539 13.31 6.43 13.01
C PRO A 539 14.23 5.29 12.55
N GLY A 540 15.11 4.87 13.45
CA GLY A 540 16.05 3.79 13.25
C GLY A 540 15.50 2.49 13.83
N GLY A 541 16.13 1.38 13.46
CA GLY A 541 15.83 0.09 14.06
C GLY A 541 16.51 -1.03 13.31
N TYR A 542 16.16 -2.24 13.67
CA TYR A 542 16.52 -3.43 12.93
C TYR A 542 15.27 -4.30 12.76
N SER A 543 15.37 -5.32 11.92
CA SER A 543 14.25 -6.23 11.69
C SER A 543 14.67 -7.68 11.77
N TRP A 544 13.67 -8.54 11.95
CA TRP A 544 13.82 -9.98 11.79
C TRP A 544 12.88 -10.45 10.69
N LEU A 545 13.40 -11.31 9.80
CA LEU A 545 12.61 -12.04 8.81
C LEU A 545 12.41 -13.47 9.30
N TYR A 546 11.19 -13.78 9.72
CA TYR A 546 10.77 -15.12 10.11
C TYR A 546 10.26 -15.90 8.90
N GLN A 547 10.58 -17.18 8.85
CA GLN A 547 9.99 -18.18 7.96
C GLN A 547 9.53 -19.35 8.82
N LEU A 548 8.23 -19.41 9.07
CA LEU A 548 7.59 -20.36 9.98
C LEU A 548 6.77 -21.38 9.20
N ASP A 549 6.74 -22.62 9.66
CA ASP A 549 5.72 -23.57 9.20
C ASP A 549 4.35 -23.07 9.68
N TYR A 550 3.42 -22.83 8.75
CA TYR A 550 2.11 -22.23 9.09
C TYR A 550 1.21 -23.13 9.95
N MET A 551 1.38 -24.46 9.88
CA MET A 551 0.58 -25.43 10.63
C MET A 551 1.04 -25.55 12.08
N THR A 552 2.34 -25.40 12.31
CA THR A 552 2.91 -25.58 13.64
C THR A 552 3.30 -24.27 14.29
N GLY A 553 3.71 -23.24 13.54
CA GLY A 553 4.37 -22.04 14.06
C GLY A 553 5.85 -22.25 14.40
N GLY A 554 6.38 -23.45 14.13
CA GLY A 554 7.78 -23.80 14.37
C GLY A 554 8.68 -23.50 13.17
N MET A 555 9.93 -23.97 13.26
CA MET A 555 10.85 -23.90 12.13
C MET A 555 10.36 -24.77 10.96
N VAL A 556 10.51 -24.23 9.75
CA VAL A 556 10.35 -24.99 8.50
C VAL A 556 11.25 -26.23 8.52
N ALA A 557 10.71 -27.38 8.13
CA ALA A 557 11.44 -28.66 8.15
C ALA A 557 12.77 -28.58 7.38
N GLY A 558 13.86 -29.06 7.99
CA GLY A 558 15.20 -29.01 7.40
C GLY A 558 15.91 -27.65 7.50
N ALA A 559 15.25 -26.62 8.04
CA ALA A 559 15.89 -25.33 8.29
C ALA A 559 16.85 -25.38 9.50
N THR A 560 17.97 -24.67 9.41
CA THR A 560 18.92 -24.49 10.52
C THR A 560 18.53 -23.35 11.47
N PHE A 561 17.66 -22.45 11.02
CA PHE A 561 17.09 -21.34 11.78
C PHE A 561 15.71 -20.98 11.22
N GLY A 562 14.85 -20.39 12.05
CA GLY A 562 13.52 -19.91 11.65
C GLY A 562 13.42 -18.40 11.47
N ALA A 563 14.41 -17.61 11.92
CA ALA A 563 14.47 -16.18 11.60
C ALA A 563 15.91 -15.66 11.43
N GLN A 564 16.05 -14.61 10.63
CA GLN A 564 17.32 -13.92 10.36
C GLN A 564 17.20 -12.41 10.60
N LYS A 565 18.24 -11.83 11.21
CA LYS A 565 18.33 -10.40 11.52
C LYS A 565 18.81 -9.59 10.31
N TYR A 566 18.21 -8.42 10.11
CA TYR A 566 18.62 -7.38 9.16
C TYR A 566 18.97 -6.11 9.94
N THR A 567 19.95 -5.35 9.47
CA THR A 567 20.45 -4.14 10.15
C THR A 567 19.55 -2.90 9.97
N SER A 568 18.45 -3.03 9.24
CA SER A 568 17.48 -1.98 8.94
C SER A 568 16.07 -2.56 8.99
N PRO A 569 15.02 -1.78 9.30
CA PRO A 569 13.65 -2.25 9.23
C PRO A 569 13.28 -2.73 7.82
N ILE A 570 12.57 -3.86 7.72
CA ILE A 570 11.97 -4.32 6.46
C ILE A 570 10.61 -3.62 6.30
N VAL A 571 10.50 -2.81 5.25
CA VAL A 571 9.30 -2.02 4.93
C VAL A 571 8.40 -2.68 3.90
N GLY A 572 8.88 -3.79 3.31
CA GLY A 572 8.10 -4.52 2.32
C GLY A 572 8.73 -5.86 1.94
N LEU A 573 7.87 -6.79 1.56
CA LEU A 573 8.26 -8.13 1.10
C LEU A 573 7.70 -8.39 -0.28
N THR A 574 8.56 -8.82 -1.19
CA THR A 574 8.17 -9.26 -2.52
C THR A 574 8.68 -10.68 -2.74
N VAL A 575 7.82 -11.60 -3.17
CA VAL A 575 8.21 -13.01 -3.41
C VAL A 575 8.10 -13.32 -4.89
N ALA A 576 9.08 -14.05 -5.40
CA ALA A 576 9.09 -14.55 -6.78
C ALA A 576 9.50 -16.03 -6.82
N LYS A 577 9.01 -16.78 -7.82
CA LYS A 577 9.47 -18.15 -8.14
C LYS A 577 10.45 -18.06 -9.30
N LEU A 578 11.70 -18.49 -9.10
CA LEU A 578 12.70 -18.49 -10.18
C LEU A 578 12.37 -19.57 -11.23
N THR A 579 12.98 -19.48 -12.41
CA THR A 579 12.81 -20.51 -13.47
C THR A 579 13.38 -21.87 -13.06
N THR A 580 14.26 -21.89 -12.06
CA THR A 580 14.74 -23.11 -11.40
C THR A 580 13.68 -23.79 -10.52
N GLY A 581 12.50 -23.17 -10.36
CA GLY A 581 11.46 -23.57 -9.42
C GLY A 581 11.69 -23.11 -7.98
N THR A 582 12.83 -22.48 -7.69
CA THR A 582 13.19 -22.03 -6.33
C THR A 582 12.49 -20.71 -6.02
N PRO A 583 11.66 -20.62 -4.96
CA PRO A 583 11.10 -19.35 -4.54
C PRO A 583 12.11 -18.52 -3.73
N VAL A 584 12.07 -17.20 -3.94
CA VAL A 584 12.93 -16.21 -3.29
C VAL A 584 12.10 -15.05 -2.74
N ILE A 585 12.59 -14.45 -1.67
CA ILE A 585 12.05 -13.28 -0.98
C ILE A 585 13.00 -12.11 -1.24
N TYR A 586 12.45 -10.97 -1.62
CA TYR A 586 13.12 -9.68 -1.71
C TYR A 586 12.68 -8.81 -0.52
N PRO A 587 13.45 -8.78 0.57
CA PRO A 587 13.18 -7.91 1.71
C PRO A 587 13.63 -6.48 1.40
N ILE A 588 12.68 -5.56 1.21
CA ILE A 588 12.98 -4.14 1.00
C ILE A 588 13.25 -3.50 2.37
N THR A 589 14.44 -2.93 2.54
CA THR A 589 14.85 -2.27 3.78
C THR A 589 14.70 -0.76 3.70
N ALA A 590 14.47 -0.12 4.85
CA ALA A 590 14.22 1.31 4.94
C ALA A 590 15.39 2.19 4.45
N ASP A 591 16.60 1.64 4.41
CA ASP A 591 17.83 2.32 3.99
C ASP A 591 17.97 2.50 2.46
N GLY A 592 16.92 2.18 1.68
CA GLY A 592 16.86 2.42 0.23
C GLY A 592 17.83 1.56 -0.58
N LYS A 593 18.46 0.54 0.03
CA LYS A 593 19.33 -0.39 -0.67
C LYS A 593 18.51 -1.35 -1.53
N LYS A 594 19.11 -1.78 -2.64
CA LYS A 594 18.54 -2.88 -3.43
C LYS A 594 18.51 -4.14 -2.57
N PRO A 595 17.40 -4.90 -2.58
CA PRO A 595 17.29 -6.10 -1.77
C PRO A 595 18.15 -7.23 -2.35
N ASP A 596 18.84 -7.93 -1.47
CA ASP A 596 19.45 -9.22 -1.83
C ASP A 596 18.40 -10.33 -1.71
N PRO A 597 18.23 -11.19 -2.74
CA PRO A 597 17.26 -12.27 -2.68
C PRO A 597 17.64 -13.26 -1.57
N THR A 598 16.66 -13.63 -0.76
CA THR A 598 16.79 -14.65 0.27
C THR A 598 15.93 -15.85 -0.12
N THR A 599 16.46 -17.06 -0.03
CA THR A 599 15.68 -18.27 -0.35
C THR A 599 14.46 -18.39 0.57
N LEU A 600 13.29 -18.61 -0.03
CA LEU A 600 12.10 -19.04 0.69
C LEU A 600 12.20 -20.55 0.95
N ARG A 601 12.22 -20.93 2.23
CA ARG A 601 12.20 -22.33 2.65
C ARG A 601 10.79 -22.87 2.52
N ILE A 602 10.64 -24.07 1.96
CA ILE A 602 9.35 -24.70 1.74
C ILE A 602 9.08 -25.67 2.90
N ALA A 603 7.92 -25.57 3.55
CA ALA A 603 7.50 -26.51 4.58
C ALA A 603 7.17 -27.89 3.98
N ALA A 604 7.58 -28.96 4.66
CA ALA A 604 7.38 -30.33 4.19
C ALA A 604 5.89 -30.70 4.23
N GLY A 605 5.26 -30.74 3.04
CA GLY A 605 4.04 -31.47 2.69
C GLY A 605 2.91 -31.54 3.72
N GLY A 606 1.93 -30.65 3.61
CA GLY A 606 0.58 -31.14 3.33
C GLY A 606 0.57 -31.49 1.85
N GLY A 607 0.33 -32.75 1.47
CA GLY A 607 0.38 -33.18 0.06
C GLY A 607 -0.37 -32.22 -0.87
N ALA A 608 0.05 -32.15 -2.13
CA ALA A 608 -0.43 -31.25 -3.19
C ALA A 608 -1.96 -31.22 -3.44
N GLY A 609 -2.77 -31.93 -2.65
CA GLY A 609 -4.24 -31.88 -2.65
C GLY A 609 -4.91 -31.19 -1.45
N ASN A 610 -4.20 -30.88 -0.34
CA ASN A 610 -4.85 -30.48 0.92
C ASN A 610 -4.51 -29.08 1.45
N ALA A 611 -3.45 -28.43 0.94
CA ALA A 611 -3.18 -27.01 1.26
C ALA A 611 -3.78 -26.14 0.16
N LYS A 612 -5.09 -25.88 0.20
CA LYS A 612 -5.71 -24.85 -0.64
C LYS A 612 -5.47 -23.49 0.00
N ARG A 613 -4.64 -22.68 -0.64
CA ARG A 613 -4.56 -21.24 -0.39
C ARG A 613 -5.78 -20.59 -1.04
N ILE A 614 -6.37 -19.61 -0.37
CA ILE A 614 -7.71 -19.08 -0.66
C ILE A 614 -7.59 -17.61 -1.14
N LEU A 615 -6.47 -17.17 -1.76
CA LEU A 615 -6.15 -15.74 -1.99
C LEU A 615 -5.18 -15.36 -3.15
N TRP A 616 -5.28 -14.06 -3.49
CA TRP A 616 -4.78 -13.18 -4.58
C TRP A 616 -3.32 -13.25 -5.12
N ARG A 617 -2.40 -13.98 -4.49
CA ARG A 617 -0.99 -14.06 -4.98
C ARG A 617 -0.50 -15.49 -5.07
N GLU A 618 -1.17 -16.27 -5.91
CA GLU A 618 -0.68 -17.59 -6.29
C GLU A 618 0.53 -17.44 -7.24
N LEU A 619 1.63 -18.10 -6.88
CA LEU A 619 2.70 -18.40 -7.81
C LEU A 619 2.27 -19.68 -8.51
N ASN A 620 1.52 -19.56 -9.60
CA ASN A 620 1.08 -20.73 -10.36
C ASN A 620 2.29 -21.55 -10.83
N ASP A 621 2.11 -22.87 -10.85
CA ASP A 621 3.21 -23.84 -10.96
C ASP A 621 3.93 -23.87 -12.30
#